data_AF-A0A0D0RIK1-F1
#
_entry.id   AF-A0A0D0RIK1-F1
#
_cell.length_a   1.000
_cell.length_b   1.000
_cell.length_c   1.000
_cell.angle_alpha   90.00
_cell.angle_beta   90.00
_cell.angle_gamma   90.00
#
_symmetry.space_group_name_H-M   'P 1'
#
loop_
_entity.id
_entity.type
_entity.pdbx_description
1 polymer ?
#
loop_
_entity_poly.entity_id
_entity_poly.type
_entity_poly.pdbx_seq_one_letter_code
_entity_poly.pdbx_strand_id
1 'polypeptide(L)'
;MDILIIGNGFDLAHGLPTTYGDFLIFMKLIKNYYENSVGFRKRDENSLFQFKENEQKYKDYITNIYGVRKCIDEGRELTRISLDNVWIEYFSKVYEERERSGKTGWIDFESEISIIIENLDKTMKNVLEQNREVEILQKNLNYLVAITNHRYDSDTNIEDIEPLKVNINMINITKEILLKHLNELIRSLEIYLTDYVEKIQISKFLPDIYEINPEYVISFNYTNTCNKYYFKDAKYDYIHGKAEISHNIENCNLVLGIDEYLDEKEKIKILNLLNLKNIIKEFINKQDVNIKNGLVKNVCIMIQMKN
;
A
#
# COMPACT_ATOMS: atom_id res chain seq x y z
N MET A 1 11.36 -29.93 -12.80
CA MET A 1 11.00 -29.03 -11.68
C MET A 1 10.57 -27.77 -12.35
N ASP A 2 9.26 -27.59 -12.42
CA ASP A 2 8.67 -26.59 -13.30
C ASP A 2 8.15 -25.47 -12.43
N ILE A 3 8.68 -24.27 -12.65
CA ILE A 3 8.40 -23.08 -11.86
C ILE A 3 7.56 -22.14 -12.73
N LEU A 4 6.38 -21.76 -12.24
CA LEU A 4 5.57 -20.71 -12.83
C LEU A 4 5.80 -19.40 -12.08
N ILE A 5 5.95 -18.30 -12.80
CA ILE A 5 6.08 -16.95 -12.23
C ILE A 5 4.85 -16.14 -12.61
N ILE A 6 4.17 -15.54 -11.63
CA ILE A 6 3.01 -14.66 -11.86
C ILE A 6 3.26 -13.26 -11.32
N GLY A 7 2.99 -12.24 -12.14
CA GLY A 7 3.17 -10.82 -11.81
C GLY A 7 1.91 -10.17 -11.22
N ASN A 8 2.03 -8.92 -10.74
CA ASN A 8 0.95 -8.13 -10.13
C ASN A 8 -0.30 -7.92 -11.01
N GLY A 9 -0.16 -8.10 -12.33
CA GLY A 9 -1.28 -8.05 -13.26
C GLY A 9 -2.17 -9.31 -13.25
N PHE A 10 -1.78 -10.36 -12.52
CA PHE A 10 -2.54 -11.62 -12.50
C PHE A 10 -3.96 -11.40 -11.97
N ASP A 11 -4.11 -10.78 -10.81
CA ASP A 11 -5.43 -10.51 -10.23
C ASP A 11 -6.29 -9.60 -11.12
N LEU A 12 -5.67 -8.60 -11.76
CA LEU A 12 -6.34 -7.71 -12.71
C LEU A 12 -6.87 -8.45 -13.93
N ALA A 13 -6.14 -9.44 -14.43
CA ALA A 13 -6.59 -10.28 -15.55
C ALA A 13 -7.83 -11.12 -15.20
N HIS A 14 -8.05 -11.39 -13.90
CA HIS A 14 -9.26 -12.05 -13.38
C HIS A 14 -10.38 -11.05 -13.04
N GLY A 15 -10.17 -9.76 -13.26
CA GLY A 15 -11.13 -8.69 -12.98
C GLY A 15 -11.22 -8.31 -11.50
N LEU A 16 -10.23 -8.68 -10.69
CA LEU A 16 -10.19 -8.30 -9.29
C LEU A 16 -9.68 -6.85 -9.13
N PRO A 17 -10.24 -6.06 -8.21
CA PRO A 17 -9.87 -4.66 -8.01
C PRO A 17 -8.61 -4.54 -7.13
N THR A 18 -7.44 -4.90 -7.65
CA THR A 18 -6.18 -4.96 -6.90
C THR A 18 -5.22 -3.81 -7.20
N THR A 19 -5.65 -2.78 -7.94
CA THR A 19 -4.81 -1.59 -8.12
C THR A 19 -4.77 -0.75 -6.84
N TYR A 20 -3.71 0.05 -6.65
CA TYR A 20 -3.69 1.04 -5.57
C TYR A 20 -4.82 2.07 -5.69
N GLY A 21 -5.26 2.41 -6.91
CA GLY A 21 -6.43 3.25 -7.13
C GLY A 21 -7.71 2.64 -6.57
N ASP A 22 -7.96 1.36 -6.83
CA ASP A 22 -9.11 0.63 -6.27
C ASP A 22 -9.09 0.65 -4.73
N PHE A 23 -7.91 0.45 -4.13
CA PHE A 23 -7.72 0.50 -2.69
C PHE A 23 -7.98 1.91 -2.11
N LEU A 24 -7.47 2.97 -2.75
CA LEU A 24 -7.72 4.35 -2.30
C LEU A 24 -9.19 4.73 -2.38
N ILE A 25 -9.86 4.37 -3.49
CA ILE A 25 -11.31 4.57 -3.63
C ILE A 25 -12.05 3.85 -2.51
N PHE A 26 -11.68 2.61 -2.22
CA PHE A 26 -12.27 1.84 -1.13
C PHE A 26 -12.09 2.53 0.23
N MET A 27 -10.88 2.97 0.58
CA MET A 27 -10.62 3.67 1.85
C MET A 27 -11.38 5.00 1.95
N LYS A 28 -11.47 5.75 0.85
CA LYS A 28 -12.27 6.99 0.79
C LYS A 28 -13.76 6.72 0.99
N LEU A 29 -14.29 5.64 0.42
CA LEU A 29 -15.69 5.26 0.62
C LEU A 29 -15.97 4.84 2.06
N ILE A 30 -15.05 4.15 2.73
CA ILE A 30 -15.16 3.82 4.16
C ILE A 30 -15.26 5.10 4.99
N LYS A 31 -14.31 6.04 4.80
CA LYS A 31 -14.30 7.36 5.48
C LYS A 31 -15.62 8.09 5.28
N ASN A 32 -16.00 8.31 4.01
CA ASN A 32 -17.19 9.09 3.67
C ASN A 32 -18.48 8.42 4.16
N TYR A 33 -18.60 7.10 4.04
CA TYR A 33 -19.79 6.39 4.52
C TYR A 33 -19.90 6.52 6.03
N TYR A 34 -18.79 6.35 6.77
CA TYR A 34 -18.78 6.54 8.21
C TYR A 34 -19.20 7.96 8.59
N GLU A 35 -18.53 8.99 8.05
CA GLU A 35 -18.82 10.39 8.39
C GLU A 35 -20.27 10.80 8.10
N ASN A 36 -20.83 10.36 6.97
CA ASN A 36 -22.16 10.77 6.53
C ASN A 36 -23.30 9.89 7.06
N SER A 37 -23.03 8.62 7.40
CA SER A 37 -24.09 7.65 7.75
C SER A 37 -24.02 7.13 9.18
N VAL A 38 -22.87 7.25 9.87
CA VAL A 38 -22.63 6.64 11.18
C VAL A 38 -22.11 7.64 12.23
N GLY A 39 -21.16 8.50 11.84
CA GLY A 39 -20.25 9.23 12.71
C GLY A 39 -20.89 10.28 13.62
N PHE A 40 -21.84 11.11 13.16
CA PHE A 40 -22.44 12.17 14.01
C PHE A 40 -23.86 12.63 13.58
N ARG A 41 -24.82 12.44 14.52
CA ARG A 41 -25.97 13.29 14.95
C ARG A 41 -26.78 14.24 14.02
N LYS A 42 -26.63 14.28 12.70
CA LYS A 42 -27.66 14.88 11.83
C LYS A 42 -28.14 13.85 10.82
N ARG A 43 -29.10 13.03 11.25
CA ARG A 43 -30.07 12.45 10.31
C ARG A 43 -30.86 13.62 9.74
N ASP A 44 -30.36 14.23 8.68
CA ASP A 44 -31.29 14.60 7.63
C ASP A 44 -31.59 13.27 6.92
N GLU A 45 -32.77 12.71 7.12
CA GLU A 45 -33.16 11.43 6.50
C GLU A 45 -33.08 11.49 4.96
N ASN A 46 -32.94 12.70 4.40
CA ASN A 46 -32.78 12.96 2.97
C ASN A 46 -31.34 12.94 2.45
N SER A 47 -30.30 12.91 3.29
CA SER A 47 -28.89 12.87 2.86
C SER A 47 -28.29 11.46 2.96
N LEU A 48 -28.93 10.48 2.31
CA LEU A 48 -28.37 9.14 2.16
C LEU A 48 -27.07 9.21 1.37
N PHE A 49 -25.99 8.62 1.89
CA PHE A 49 -24.75 8.46 1.13
C PHE A 49 -25.03 7.67 -0.16
N GLN A 50 -24.66 8.26 -1.31
CA GLN A 50 -24.88 7.66 -2.62
C GLN A 50 -23.55 7.19 -3.21
N PHE A 51 -23.47 5.90 -3.52
CA PHE A 51 -22.37 5.32 -4.27
C PHE A 51 -22.52 5.69 -5.74
N LYS A 52 -21.43 6.11 -6.39
CA LYS A 52 -21.39 6.27 -7.84
C LYS A 52 -21.42 4.90 -8.52
N GLU A 53 -21.70 4.89 -9.83
CA GLU A 53 -21.80 3.66 -10.63
C GLU A 53 -20.53 2.79 -10.53
N ASN A 54 -19.34 3.40 -10.60
CA ASN A 54 -18.05 2.72 -10.48
C ASN A 54 -17.70 2.30 -9.04
N GLU A 55 -18.41 2.81 -8.04
CA GLU A 55 -18.23 2.52 -6.62
C GLU A 55 -19.23 1.46 -6.12
N GLN A 56 -20.25 1.15 -6.93
CA GLN A 56 -21.34 0.24 -6.61
C GLN A 56 -20.85 -1.18 -6.23
N LYS A 57 -19.68 -1.59 -6.75
CA LYS A 57 -19.01 -2.85 -6.41
C LYS A 57 -18.65 -2.97 -4.92
N TYR A 58 -18.43 -1.84 -4.22
CA TYR A 58 -18.05 -1.82 -2.80
C TYR A 58 -19.24 -1.70 -1.84
N LYS A 59 -20.43 -1.32 -2.34
CA LYS A 59 -21.58 -0.92 -1.52
C LYS A 59 -21.96 -1.98 -0.48
N ASP A 60 -22.11 -3.23 -0.92
CA ASP A 60 -22.59 -4.29 -0.04
C ASP A 60 -21.60 -4.57 1.09
N TYR A 61 -20.30 -4.54 0.79
CA TYR A 61 -19.27 -4.71 1.81
C TYR A 61 -19.30 -3.56 2.83
N ILE A 62 -19.25 -2.31 2.34
CA ILE A 62 -19.17 -1.11 3.20
C ILE A 62 -20.42 -0.97 4.07
N THR A 63 -21.60 -1.19 3.52
CA THR A 63 -22.85 -1.15 4.30
C THR A 63 -22.91 -2.24 5.36
N ASN A 64 -22.37 -3.43 5.07
CA ASN A 64 -22.36 -4.56 6.00
C ASN A 64 -21.39 -4.38 7.17
N ILE A 65 -20.24 -3.68 6.99
CA ILE A 65 -19.31 -3.37 8.09
C ILE A 65 -20.01 -2.67 9.27
N TYR A 66 -21.00 -1.83 8.97
CA TYR A 66 -21.75 -1.05 9.97
C TYR A 66 -23.14 -1.63 10.27
N GLY A 67 -23.48 -2.81 9.73
CA GLY A 67 -24.76 -3.48 9.95
C GLY A 67 -24.88 -4.15 11.32
N VAL A 68 -26.12 -4.38 11.77
CA VAL A 68 -26.54 -4.80 13.14
C VAL A 68 -25.91 -6.11 13.64
N ARG A 69 -25.15 -6.86 12.83
CA ARG A 69 -24.68 -8.21 13.20
C ARG A 69 -23.20 -8.52 13.05
N LYS A 70 -22.32 -7.58 12.70
CA LYS A 70 -20.87 -7.85 12.69
C LYS A 70 -20.08 -6.56 12.47
N CYS A 71 -19.78 -5.85 13.56
CA CYS A 71 -18.59 -5.00 13.52
C CYS A 71 -17.42 -5.97 13.66
N ILE A 72 -17.03 -6.56 12.52
CA ILE A 72 -15.81 -7.34 12.35
C ILE A 72 -14.67 -6.39 12.76
N ASP A 73 -13.73 -6.82 13.62
CA ASP A 73 -12.70 -5.94 14.21
C ASP A 73 -11.93 -5.17 13.12
N GLU A 74 -11.79 -5.80 11.96
CA GLU A 74 -11.20 -5.28 10.73
C GLU A 74 -11.95 -4.09 10.15
N GLY A 75 -13.28 -4.08 10.22
CA GLY A 75 -14.09 -2.94 9.77
C GLY A 75 -13.89 -1.69 10.64
N ARG A 76 -13.72 -1.88 11.95
CA ARG A 76 -13.35 -0.79 12.88
C ARG A 76 -11.93 -0.31 12.62
N GLU A 77 -11.02 -1.23 12.37
CA GLU A 77 -9.63 -0.94 12.02
C GLU A 77 -9.55 -0.10 10.74
N LEU A 78 -10.21 -0.54 9.66
CA LEU A 78 -10.34 0.22 8.40
C LEU A 78 -10.94 1.60 8.64
N THR A 79 -12.01 1.71 9.43
CA THR A 79 -12.65 3.00 9.74
C THR A 79 -11.66 3.94 10.42
N ARG A 80 -11.00 3.49 11.48
CA ARG A 80 -10.01 4.29 12.22
C ARG A 80 -8.88 4.77 11.31
N ILE A 81 -8.32 3.86 10.53
CA ILE A 81 -7.21 4.17 9.62
C ILE A 81 -7.67 5.12 8.51
N SER A 82 -8.89 4.95 7.98
CA SER A 82 -9.43 5.85 6.94
C SER A 82 -9.63 7.29 7.42
N LEU A 83 -9.89 7.49 8.72
CA LEU A 83 -10.12 8.79 9.33
C LEU A 83 -8.82 9.49 9.73
N ASP A 84 -7.80 8.73 10.12
CA ASP A 84 -6.55 9.25 10.69
C ASP A 84 -5.35 8.53 10.08
N ASN A 85 -5.07 8.80 8.80
CA ASN A 85 -3.86 8.33 8.14
C ASN A 85 -3.38 9.31 7.07
N VAL A 86 -2.21 9.89 7.36
CA VAL A 86 -1.53 10.89 6.54
C VAL A 86 -1.21 10.40 5.12
N TRP A 87 -0.88 9.11 4.95
CA TRP A 87 -0.54 8.55 3.66
C TRP A 87 -1.78 8.32 2.81
N ILE A 88 -2.87 7.81 3.41
CA ILE A 88 -4.15 7.67 2.70
C ILE A 88 -4.63 9.01 2.18
N GLU A 89 -4.59 10.05 3.02
CA GLU A 89 -4.96 11.40 2.60
C GLU A 89 -4.05 11.92 1.48
N TYR A 90 -2.72 11.84 1.67
CA TYR A 90 -1.75 12.27 0.67
C TYR A 90 -1.94 11.56 -0.68
N PHE A 91 -2.01 10.24 -0.68
CA PHE A 91 -2.17 9.45 -1.90
C PHE A 91 -3.52 9.69 -2.57
N SER A 92 -4.60 9.91 -1.80
CA SER A 92 -5.91 10.24 -2.36
C SER A 92 -5.86 11.58 -3.11
N LYS A 93 -5.21 12.61 -2.56
CA LYS A 93 -5.04 13.91 -3.24
C LYS A 93 -4.20 13.76 -4.52
N VAL A 94 -3.07 13.05 -4.45
CA VAL A 94 -2.22 12.79 -5.63
C VAL A 94 -2.99 12.02 -6.70
N TYR A 95 -3.76 11.01 -6.32
CA TYR A 95 -4.58 10.22 -7.23
C TYR A 95 -5.64 11.09 -7.92
N GLU A 96 -6.40 11.88 -7.16
CA GLU A 96 -7.43 12.77 -7.70
C GLU A 96 -6.86 13.84 -8.65
N GLU A 97 -5.72 14.43 -8.33
CA GLU A 97 -5.05 15.40 -9.19
C GLU A 97 -4.65 14.74 -10.53
N ARG A 98 -4.09 13.53 -10.47
CA ARG A 98 -3.69 12.78 -11.67
C ARG A 98 -4.90 12.43 -12.53
N GLU A 99 -6.01 11.98 -11.94
CA GLU A 99 -7.25 11.72 -12.66
C GLU A 99 -7.78 12.99 -13.36
N ARG A 100 -7.83 14.13 -12.66
CA ARG A 100 -8.25 15.41 -13.25
C ARG A 100 -7.34 15.86 -14.40
N SER A 101 -6.05 15.55 -14.33
CA SER A 101 -5.08 15.88 -15.38
C SER A 101 -5.12 14.95 -16.60
N GLY A 102 -6.02 13.95 -16.63
CA GLY A 102 -6.15 12.99 -17.72
C GLY A 102 -5.01 11.95 -17.79
N LYS A 103 -4.14 11.91 -16.79
CA LYS A 103 -3.27 10.75 -16.54
C LYS A 103 -4.18 9.64 -16.02
N THR A 104 -3.92 8.39 -16.41
CA THR A 104 -4.81 7.22 -16.24
C THR A 104 -5.07 6.76 -14.79
N GLY A 105 -5.13 7.67 -13.81
CA GLY A 105 -5.31 7.35 -12.40
C GLY A 105 -4.18 6.47 -11.85
N TRP A 106 -3.05 6.36 -12.53
CA TRP A 106 -1.98 5.47 -12.08
C TRP A 106 -1.20 6.14 -10.96
N ILE A 107 -1.17 5.47 -9.81
CA ILE A 107 -0.39 5.86 -8.65
C ILE A 107 0.57 4.73 -8.29
N ASP A 108 1.80 5.13 -7.99
CA ASP A 108 2.89 4.26 -7.59
C ASP A 108 3.28 4.73 -6.18
N PHE A 109 2.91 3.95 -5.17
CA PHE A 109 3.15 4.32 -3.79
C PHE A 109 4.65 4.36 -3.50
N GLU A 110 5.41 3.47 -4.10
CA GLU A 110 6.80 3.23 -3.79
C GLU A 110 7.69 4.36 -4.33
N SER A 111 7.41 4.81 -5.56
CA SER A 111 8.01 6.02 -6.13
C SER A 111 7.69 7.27 -5.30
N GLU A 112 6.42 7.46 -4.92
CA GLU A 112 5.99 8.62 -4.12
C GLU A 112 6.62 8.62 -2.72
N ILE A 113 6.64 7.48 -2.02
CA ILE A 113 7.29 7.32 -0.72
C ILE A 113 8.78 7.63 -0.86
N SER A 114 9.43 7.08 -1.89
CA SER A 114 10.86 7.31 -2.14
C SER A 114 11.18 8.80 -2.21
N ILE A 115 10.43 9.57 -3.01
CA ILE A 115 10.63 11.00 -3.18
C ILE A 115 10.45 11.73 -1.84
N ILE A 116 9.39 11.44 -1.09
CA ILE A 116 9.15 12.07 0.22
C ILE A 116 10.29 11.80 1.19
N ILE A 117 10.66 10.53 1.31
CA ILE A 117 11.75 10.06 2.17
C ILE A 117 13.06 10.73 1.77
N GLU A 118 13.34 10.82 0.47
CA GLU A 118 14.59 11.38 0.01
C GLU A 118 14.73 12.85 0.38
N ASN A 119 13.65 13.62 0.19
CA ASN A 119 13.57 15.02 0.54
C ASN A 119 13.57 15.26 2.05
N LEU A 120 12.91 14.40 2.84
CA LEU A 120 12.90 14.48 4.30
C LEU A 120 14.31 14.33 4.86
N ASP A 121 15.07 13.34 4.38
CA ASP A 121 16.45 13.13 4.80
C ASP A 121 17.40 14.24 4.34
N LYS A 122 17.22 14.79 3.13
CA LYS A 122 17.97 15.97 2.67
C LYS A 122 17.69 17.18 3.58
N THR A 123 16.42 17.41 3.91
CA THR A 123 16.00 18.50 4.80
C THR A 123 16.60 18.33 6.19
N MET A 124 16.57 17.11 6.74
CA MET A 124 17.16 16.78 8.04
C MET A 124 18.66 17.09 8.07
N LYS A 125 19.41 16.67 7.05
CA LYS A 125 20.85 16.97 6.94
C LYS A 125 21.11 18.48 6.92
N ASN A 126 20.34 19.22 6.11
CA ASN A 126 20.49 20.67 6.01
C ASN A 126 20.24 21.39 7.34
N VAL A 127 19.21 20.97 8.10
CA VAL A 127 18.93 21.54 9.42
C VAL A 127 20.08 21.30 10.40
N LEU A 128 20.63 20.08 10.39
CA LEU A 128 21.75 19.70 11.25
C LEU A 128 23.06 20.43 10.88
N GLU A 129 23.38 20.51 9.59
CA GLU A 129 24.61 21.15 9.10
C GLU A 129 24.59 22.66 9.30
N GLN A 130 23.45 23.31 9.06
CA GLN A 130 23.32 24.76 9.21
C GLN A 130 23.01 25.20 10.64
N ASN A 131 22.65 24.25 11.52
CA ASN A 131 22.23 24.49 12.90
C ASN A 131 21.17 25.60 13.03
N ARG A 132 20.22 25.62 12.07
CA ARG A 132 19.11 26.58 12.01
C ARG A 132 17.91 25.96 11.29
N GLU A 133 16.78 26.66 11.36
CA GLU A 133 15.61 26.28 10.58
C GLU A 133 15.88 26.39 9.07
N VAL A 134 15.38 25.41 8.32
CA VAL A 134 15.51 25.34 6.86
C VAL A 134 14.12 25.34 6.24
N GLU A 135 13.98 26.00 5.10
CA GLU A 135 12.73 26.05 4.34
C GLU A 135 12.56 24.80 3.48
N ILE A 136 11.37 24.20 3.50
CA ILE A 136 11.03 23.08 2.63
C ILE A 136 10.45 23.62 1.32
N LEU A 137 11.19 23.41 0.22
CA LEU A 137 10.75 23.84 -1.12
C LEU A 137 9.89 22.81 -1.84
N GLN A 138 10.01 21.53 -1.47
CA GLN A 138 9.24 20.45 -2.09
C GLN A 138 7.82 20.44 -1.50
N LYS A 139 6.81 20.74 -2.34
CA LYS A 139 5.42 20.95 -1.89
C LYS A 139 4.80 19.77 -1.15
N ASN A 140 5.03 18.53 -1.61
CA ASN A 140 4.43 17.34 -1.04
C ASN A 140 4.97 17.03 0.37
N LEU A 141 6.28 17.18 0.57
CA LEU A 141 6.94 17.08 1.86
C LEU A 141 6.49 18.22 2.76
N ASN A 142 6.39 19.44 2.21
CA ASN A 142 5.90 20.60 2.96
C ASN A 142 4.47 20.35 3.47
N TYR A 143 3.61 19.77 2.62
CA TYR A 143 2.26 19.31 2.98
C TYR A 143 2.29 18.29 4.11
N LEU A 144 3.08 17.22 3.97
CA LEU A 144 3.18 16.17 4.99
C LEU A 144 3.69 16.72 6.32
N VAL A 145 4.70 17.59 6.31
CA VAL A 145 5.22 18.24 7.52
C VAL A 145 4.17 19.16 8.14
N ALA A 146 3.44 19.93 7.32
CA ALA A 146 2.36 20.79 7.77
C ALA A 146 1.29 20.01 8.55
N ILE A 147 0.75 18.94 7.98
CA ILE A 147 -0.37 18.20 8.59
C ILE A 147 0.08 17.36 9.79
N THR A 148 1.27 16.73 9.72
CA THR A 148 1.82 15.94 10.84
C THR A 148 2.19 16.82 12.04
N ASN A 149 2.46 18.10 11.83
CA ASN A 149 2.73 19.07 12.89
C ASN A 149 1.51 19.96 13.22
N HIS A 150 0.30 19.56 12.80
CA HIS A 150 -0.96 20.26 13.06
C HIS A 150 -0.94 21.75 12.68
N ARG A 151 -0.17 22.12 11.64
CA ARG A 151 -0.14 23.48 11.09
C ARG A 151 -1.31 23.73 10.14
N TYR A 152 -1.78 22.68 9.49
CA TYR A 152 -2.89 22.68 8.56
C TYR A 152 -3.76 21.46 8.80
N ASP A 153 -5.02 21.56 8.38
CA ASP A 153 -5.95 20.42 8.35
C ASP A 153 -5.65 19.52 7.14
N SER A 154 -5.94 18.23 7.24
CA SER A 154 -5.88 17.26 6.14
C SER A 154 -6.67 17.69 4.90
N ASP A 155 -7.75 18.45 5.06
CA ASP A 155 -8.59 18.90 3.95
C ASP A 155 -7.91 19.99 3.10
N THR A 156 -6.82 20.60 3.58
CA THR A 156 -6.05 21.62 2.84
C THR A 156 -5.47 21.05 1.54
N ASN A 157 -5.54 21.78 0.42
CA ASN A 157 -4.88 21.34 -0.80
C ASN A 157 -3.36 21.51 -0.71
N ILE A 158 -2.61 20.61 -1.36
CA ILE A 158 -1.14 20.65 -1.40
C ILE A 158 -0.63 21.97 -2.00
N GLU A 159 -1.35 22.53 -2.98
CA GLU A 159 -0.96 23.77 -3.65
C GLU A 159 -1.08 25.02 -2.78
N ASP A 160 -1.96 24.98 -1.78
CA ASP A 160 -2.27 26.12 -0.91
C ASP A 160 -1.27 26.26 0.26
N ILE A 161 -0.35 25.31 0.42
CA ILE A 161 0.58 25.28 1.55
C ILE A 161 1.79 26.16 1.28
N GLU A 162 1.94 27.20 2.09
CA GLU A 162 3.11 28.08 2.10
C GLU A 162 4.38 27.34 2.56
N PRO A 163 5.56 27.66 2.01
CA PRO A 163 6.83 27.09 2.44
C PRO A 163 7.05 27.19 3.96
N LEU A 164 7.23 26.05 4.62
CA LEU A 164 7.49 26.01 6.06
C LEU A 164 9.00 26.05 6.35
N LYS A 165 9.37 26.87 7.33
CA LYS A 165 10.65 26.73 8.03
C LYS A 165 10.52 25.64 9.08
N VAL A 166 11.44 24.69 9.05
CA VAL A 166 11.39 23.50 9.91
C VAL A 166 12.67 23.34 10.70
N ASN A 167 12.51 22.85 11.93
CA ASN A 167 13.60 22.43 12.81
C ASN A 167 13.64 20.91 12.94
N ILE A 168 14.65 20.40 13.65
CA ILE A 168 14.88 18.96 13.80
C ILE A 168 13.72 18.25 14.53
N ASN A 169 13.06 18.92 15.47
CA ASN A 169 11.95 18.32 16.21
C ASN A 169 10.74 18.09 15.30
N MET A 170 10.41 19.07 14.45
CA MET A 170 9.31 18.92 13.47
C MET A 170 9.58 17.79 12.48
N ILE A 171 10.82 17.66 12.01
CA ILE A 171 11.25 16.59 11.11
C ILE A 171 11.11 15.22 11.80
N ASN A 172 11.54 15.10 13.06
CA ASN A 172 11.44 13.85 13.81
C ASN A 172 9.98 13.45 14.06
N ILE A 173 9.12 14.39 14.47
CA ILE A 173 7.67 14.15 14.63
C ILE A 173 7.07 13.66 13.32
N THR A 174 7.38 14.35 12.21
CA THR A 174 6.91 13.97 10.87
C THR A 174 7.34 12.54 10.55
N LYS A 175 8.61 12.21 10.76
CA LYS A 175 9.16 10.88 10.49
C LYS A 175 8.47 9.78 11.29
N GLU A 176 8.24 9.99 12.59
CA GLU A 176 7.55 9.02 13.45
C GLU A 176 6.11 8.78 13.00
N ILE A 177 5.38 9.84 12.66
CA ILE A 177 4.00 9.74 12.17
C ILE A 177 3.96 9.05 10.80
N LEU A 178 4.83 9.44 9.86
CA LEU A 178 4.91 8.81 8.55
C LEU A 178 5.19 7.30 8.66
N LEU A 179 6.10 6.89 9.55
CA LEU A 179 6.40 5.46 9.74
C LEU A 179 5.20 4.71 10.32
N LYS A 180 4.59 5.24 11.39
CA LYS A 180 3.41 4.63 12.01
C LYS A 180 2.27 4.47 11.01
N HIS A 181 1.94 5.56 10.30
CA HIS A 181 0.82 5.58 9.36
C HIS A 181 1.11 4.74 8.11
N LEU A 182 2.38 4.52 7.75
CA LEU A 182 2.73 3.60 6.66
C LEU A 182 2.45 2.14 7.03
N ASN A 183 2.76 1.74 8.27
CA ASN A 183 2.39 0.41 8.76
C ASN A 183 0.88 0.21 8.79
N GLU A 184 0.13 1.24 9.20
CA GLU A 184 -1.33 1.23 9.18
C GLU A 184 -1.90 1.16 7.76
N LEU A 185 -1.30 1.89 6.80
CA LEU A 185 -1.66 1.82 5.38
C LEU A 185 -1.49 0.39 4.86
N ILE A 186 -0.32 -0.22 5.07
CA ILE A 186 -0.01 -1.59 4.64
C ILE A 186 -0.98 -2.59 5.27
N ARG A 187 -1.27 -2.43 6.57
CA ARG A 187 -2.25 -3.27 7.27
C ARG A 187 -3.66 -3.11 6.69
N SER A 188 -4.09 -1.88 6.40
CA SER A 188 -5.40 -1.67 5.77
C SER A 188 -5.49 -2.24 4.36
N LEU A 189 -4.37 -2.24 3.60
CA LEU A 189 -4.26 -2.92 2.31
C LEU A 189 -4.42 -4.44 2.47
N GLU A 190 -3.78 -5.05 3.47
CA GLU A 190 -3.93 -6.48 3.77
C GLU A 190 -5.39 -6.87 4.07
N ILE A 191 -6.07 -6.08 4.90
CA ILE A 191 -7.49 -6.28 5.21
C ILE A 191 -8.32 -6.13 3.94
N TYR A 192 -8.10 -5.10 3.13
CA TYR A 192 -8.80 -4.90 1.87
C TYR A 192 -8.67 -6.11 0.94
N LEU A 193 -7.44 -6.62 0.79
CA LEU A 193 -7.17 -7.77 -0.07
C LEU A 193 -7.83 -9.05 0.45
N THR A 194 -7.80 -9.32 1.75
CA THR A 194 -8.28 -10.58 2.32
C THR A 194 -9.77 -10.56 2.65
N ASP A 195 -10.26 -9.49 3.27
CA ASP A 195 -11.64 -9.39 3.76
C ASP A 195 -12.63 -8.96 2.67
N TYR A 196 -12.16 -8.28 1.63
CA TYR A 196 -12.97 -7.88 0.48
C TYR A 196 -12.56 -8.61 -0.82
N VAL A 197 -11.33 -8.42 -1.32
CA VAL A 197 -10.94 -8.89 -2.67
C VAL A 197 -11.00 -10.41 -2.79
N GLU A 198 -10.41 -11.16 -1.87
CA GLU A 198 -10.38 -12.64 -1.94
C GLU A 198 -11.76 -13.30 -1.81
N LYS A 199 -12.76 -12.56 -1.30
CA LYS A 199 -14.15 -13.04 -1.23
C LYS A 199 -14.91 -12.87 -2.54
N ILE A 200 -14.37 -12.11 -3.49
CA ILE A 200 -14.94 -11.96 -4.82
C ILE A 200 -14.79 -13.29 -5.59
N GLN A 201 -15.90 -13.75 -6.17
CA GLN A 201 -15.89 -14.88 -7.09
C GLN A 201 -15.41 -14.39 -8.46
N ILE A 202 -14.34 -14.99 -8.99
CA ILE A 202 -13.85 -14.63 -10.32
C ILE A 202 -14.75 -15.24 -11.39
N SER A 203 -14.95 -14.49 -12.48
CA SER A 203 -15.69 -14.95 -13.66
C SER A 203 -14.82 -15.03 -14.92
N LYS A 204 -13.67 -14.34 -14.91
CA LYS A 204 -12.68 -14.36 -15.98
C LYS A 204 -11.56 -15.33 -15.58
N PHE A 205 -11.26 -16.25 -16.48
CA PHE A 205 -10.14 -17.17 -16.32
C PHE A 205 -9.19 -17.03 -17.50
N LEU A 206 -7.95 -17.48 -17.31
CA LEU A 206 -6.88 -17.46 -18.30
C LEU A 206 -6.73 -18.87 -18.88
N PRO A 207 -7.26 -19.15 -20.09
CA PRO A 207 -7.22 -20.48 -20.68
C PRO A 207 -5.79 -20.98 -20.91
N ASP A 208 -4.90 -20.05 -21.26
CA ASP A 208 -3.52 -20.32 -21.67
C ASP A 208 -2.66 -20.96 -20.56
N ILE A 209 -3.10 -20.87 -19.30
CA ILE A 209 -2.37 -21.43 -18.15
C ILE A 209 -2.96 -22.74 -17.64
N TYR A 210 -4.09 -23.22 -18.16
CA TYR A 210 -4.74 -24.43 -17.65
C TYR A 210 -3.97 -25.72 -17.90
N GLU A 211 -3.21 -25.79 -19.00
CA GLU A 211 -2.41 -26.97 -19.33
C GLU A 211 -1.08 -27.02 -18.55
N ILE A 212 -0.75 -25.95 -17.83
CA ILE A 212 0.45 -25.89 -17.00
C ILE A 212 0.20 -26.69 -15.73
N ASN A 213 1.17 -27.51 -15.32
CA ASN A 213 1.14 -28.23 -14.05
C ASN A 213 2.42 -27.93 -13.25
N PRO A 214 2.55 -26.73 -12.68
CA PRO A 214 3.79 -26.31 -12.04
C PRO A 214 3.97 -27.01 -10.69
N GLU A 215 5.22 -27.36 -10.36
CA GLU A 215 5.56 -27.87 -9.02
C GLU A 215 5.71 -26.70 -8.03
N TYR A 216 6.20 -25.55 -8.51
CA TYR A 216 6.41 -24.34 -7.73
C TYR A 216 5.80 -23.12 -8.44
N VAL A 217 5.25 -22.19 -7.67
CA VAL A 217 4.74 -20.89 -8.13
C VAL A 217 5.41 -19.78 -7.35
N ILE A 218 6.07 -18.86 -8.05
CA ILE A 218 6.57 -17.61 -7.49
C ILE A 218 5.54 -16.51 -7.80
N SER A 219 4.92 -15.97 -6.75
CA SER A 219 3.91 -14.91 -6.85
C SER A 219 4.47 -13.57 -6.44
N PHE A 220 4.29 -12.58 -7.31
CA PHE A 220 4.45 -11.16 -6.95
C PHE A 220 3.14 -10.58 -6.41
N ASN A 221 1.98 -11.20 -6.68
CA ASN A 221 0.70 -10.78 -6.09
C ASN A 221 0.68 -11.08 -4.60
N TYR A 222 -0.05 -10.26 -3.85
CA TYR A 222 -0.29 -10.45 -2.41
C TYR A 222 -1.38 -11.47 -2.09
N THR A 223 -2.33 -11.70 -3.02
CA THR A 223 -3.52 -12.55 -2.82
C THR A 223 -3.27 -14.02 -3.16
N ASN A 224 -4.16 -14.89 -2.69
CA ASN A 224 -4.12 -16.32 -2.99
C ASN A 224 -4.86 -16.74 -4.28
N THR A 225 -5.25 -15.82 -5.17
CA THR A 225 -6.09 -16.09 -6.35
C THR A 225 -5.59 -17.27 -7.19
N CYS A 226 -4.30 -17.32 -7.49
CA CYS A 226 -3.73 -18.40 -8.30
C CYS A 226 -3.87 -19.78 -7.63
N ASN A 227 -3.55 -19.87 -6.34
CA ASN A 227 -3.69 -21.11 -5.56
C ASN A 227 -5.16 -21.54 -5.46
N LYS A 228 -6.06 -20.59 -5.22
CA LYS A 228 -7.50 -20.84 -5.07
C LYS A 228 -8.14 -21.44 -6.31
N TYR A 229 -7.76 -20.97 -7.50
CA TYR A 229 -8.48 -21.27 -8.75
C TYR A 229 -7.72 -22.16 -9.75
N TYR A 230 -6.40 -22.26 -9.70
CA TYR A 230 -5.60 -22.99 -10.70
C TYR A 230 -4.79 -24.14 -10.10
N PHE A 231 -3.72 -23.84 -9.37
CA PHE A 231 -2.69 -24.84 -9.02
C PHE A 231 -2.67 -25.10 -7.51
N LYS A 232 -3.71 -25.77 -6.99
CA LYS A 232 -3.86 -26.02 -5.54
C LYS A 232 -2.71 -26.82 -4.93
N ASP A 233 -2.15 -27.75 -5.70
CA ASP A 233 -1.11 -28.68 -5.24
C ASP A 233 0.32 -28.13 -5.41
N ALA A 234 0.48 -26.99 -6.08
CA ALA A 234 1.79 -26.36 -6.26
C ALA A 234 2.27 -25.71 -4.95
N LYS A 235 3.59 -25.63 -4.77
CA LYS A 235 4.21 -24.89 -3.65
C LYS A 235 4.34 -23.42 -4.01
N TYR A 236 3.93 -22.53 -3.11
CA TYR A 236 3.92 -21.09 -3.37
C TYR A 236 4.98 -20.35 -2.55
N ASP A 237 5.71 -19.47 -3.22
CA ASP A 237 6.56 -18.46 -2.60
C ASP A 237 6.06 -17.05 -3.00
N TYR A 238 5.78 -16.21 -2.01
CA TYR A 238 5.24 -14.87 -2.18
C TYR A 238 6.35 -13.84 -1.94
N ILE A 239 6.84 -13.21 -3.00
CA ILE A 239 8.01 -12.33 -2.94
C ILE A 239 7.73 -11.04 -2.14
N HIS A 240 6.51 -10.52 -2.23
CA HIS A 240 6.08 -9.31 -1.55
C HIS A 240 5.29 -9.58 -0.25
N GLY A 241 5.36 -10.80 0.26
CA GLY A 241 4.48 -11.25 1.34
C GLY A 241 3.11 -11.67 0.83
N LYS A 242 2.36 -12.35 1.69
CA LYS A 242 1.05 -12.91 1.40
C LYS A 242 0.06 -12.34 2.39
N ALA A 243 -1.03 -11.77 1.88
CA ALA A 243 -2.04 -11.14 2.71
C ALA A 243 -2.76 -12.21 3.54
N GLU A 244 -2.83 -12.04 4.86
CA GLU A 244 -3.58 -12.95 5.73
C GLU A 244 -4.44 -12.19 6.74
N ILE A 245 -5.73 -12.52 6.79
CA ILE A 245 -6.71 -11.83 7.65
C ILE A 245 -6.36 -11.95 9.14
N SER A 246 -5.75 -13.07 9.55
CA SER A 246 -5.33 -13.33 10.93
C SER A 246 -4.15 -12.49 11.41
N HIS A 247 -3.49 -11.76 10.51
CA HIS A 247 -2.47 -10.81 10.90
C HIS A 247 -3.07 -9.59 11.62
N ASN A 248 -2.20 -8.79 12.21
CA ASN A 248 -2.41 -7.49 12.81
C ASN A 248 -1.24 -6.58 12.39
N ILE A 249 -1.20 -5.34 12.88
CA ILE A 249 -0.15 -4.37 12.49
C ILE A 249 1.29 -4.83 12.79
N GLU A 250 1.51 -5.71 13.77
CA GLU A 250 2.85 -6.15 14.19
C GLU A 250 3.38 -7.32 13.35
N ASN A 251 2.50 -8.16 12.81
CA ASN A 251 2.87 -9.37 12.06
C ASN A 251 2.44 -9.35 10.58
N CYS A 252 1.81 -8.27 10.12
CA CYS A 252 1.60 -8.00 8.71
C CYS A 252 2.94 -8.09 7.97
N ASN A 253 3.00 -8.94 6.95
CA ASN A 253 4.24 -9.26 6.24
C ASN A 253 4.29 -8.71 4.81
N LEU A 254 3.30 -7.89 4.43
CA LEU A 254 3.24 -7.29 3.12
C LEU A 254 4.38 -6.28 2.94
N VAL A 255 5.05 -6.36 1.80
CA VAL A 255 6.12 -5.45 1.40
C VAL A 255 5.71 -4.80 0.10
N LEU A 256 5.57 -3.47 0.11
CA LEU A 256 5.31 -2.71 -1.11
C LEU A 256 6.44 -2.97 -2.13
N GLY A 257 6.08 -3.02 -3.41
CA GLY A 257 6.99 -3.40 -4.48
C GLY A 257 8.16 -2.43 -4.61
N ILE A 258 9.39 -2.91 -4.53
CA ILE A 258 10.56 -2.05 -4.74
C ILE A 258 10.65 -1.75 -6.22
N ASP A 259 10.46 -0.49 -6.63
CA ASP A 259 10.60 -0.09 -8.02
C ASP A 259 12.00 -0.49 -8.55
N GLU A 260 12.01 -1.19 -9.67
CA GLU A 260 13.23 -1.63 -10.35
C GLU A 260 14.09 -0.43 -10.78
N TYR A 261 13.46 0.72 -11.08
CA TYR A 261 14.11 1.94 -11.54
C TYR A 261 14.80 2.74 -10.42
N LEU A 262 14.56 2.41 -9.14
CA LEU A 262 15.28 3.01 -8.03
C LEU A 262 16.74 2.55 -8.02
N ASP A 263 17.66 3.49 -7.81
CA ASP A 263 19.07 3.14 -7.68
C ASP A 263 19.33 2.35 -6.38
N GLU A 264 20.45 1.62 -6.29
CA GLU A 264 20.75 0.80 -5.11
C GLU A 264 20.77 1.59 -3.79
N LYS A 265 21.14 2.89 -3.83
CA LYS A 265 21.20 3.73 -2.64
C LYS A 265 19.80 4.14 -2.19
N GLU A 266 18.91 4.46 -3.12
CA GLU A 266 17.51 4.76 -2.89
C GLU A 266 16.78 3.53 -2.32
N LYS A 267 17.01 2.35 -2.91
CA LYS A 267 16.49 1.07 -2.39
C LYS A 267 16.92 0.85 -0.95
N ILE A 268 18.22 0.97 -0.65
CA ILE A 268 18.75 0.83 0.71
C ILE A 268 18.14 1.86 1.68
N LYS A 269 17.88 3.09 1.23
CA LYS A 269 17.31 4.17 2.04
C LYS A 269 15.84 3.91 2.39
N ILE A 270 15.03 3.48 1.43
CA ILE A 270 13.63 3.06 1.65
C ILE A 270 13.57 1.85 2.59
N LEU A 271 14.41 0.84 2.34
CA LEU A 271 14.49 -0.37 3.18
C LEU A 271 14.91 -0.04 4.63
N ASN A 272 15.81 0.92 4.81
CA ASN A 272 16.24 1.38 6.13
C ASN A 272 15.19 2.25 6.85
N LEU A 273 14.39 3.03 6.12
CA LEU A 273 13.36 3.89 6.70
C LEU A 273 12.06 3.17 7.02
N LEU A 274 11.69 2.14 6.24
CA LEU A 274 10.60 1.23 6.55
C LEU A 274 10.82 0.40 7.82
N ASN A 275 12.00 0.52 8.47
CA ASN A 275 12.39 -0.34 9.58
C ASN A 275 12.15 -1.83 9.29
N LEU A 276 12.35 -2.21 8.02
CA LEU A 276 12.44 -3.60 7.58
C LEU A 276 13.67 -4.30 8.17
N LYS A 277 14.41 -3.71 9.12
CA LYS A 277 15.48 -4.40 9.85
C LYS A 277 14.99 -5.70 10.49
N ASN A 278 13.74 -5.81 10.94
CA ASN A 278 13.24 -7.07 11.49
C ASN A 278 12.74 -8.03 10.39
N ILE A 279 12.08 -7.51 9.35
CA ILE A 279 11.58 -8.33 8.23
C ILE A 279 12.75 -8.82 7.37
N ILE A 280 13.74 -8.00 7.03
CA ILE A 280 14.99 -8.38 6.35
C ILE A 280 15.86 -9.27 7.24
N LYS A 281 15.90 -9.09 8.56
CA LYS A 281 16.66 -10.01 9.43
C LYS A 281 15.98 -11.38 9.53
N GLU A 282 14.65 -11.45 9.51
CA GLU A 282 13.93 -12.71 9.31
C GLU A 282 14.06 -13.27 7.89
N PHE A 283 14.02 -12.42 6.85
CA PHE A 283 14.15 -12.82 5.46
C PHE A 283 15.56 -13.34 5.19
N ILE A 284 16.61 -12.66 5.65
CA ILE A 284 18.01 -13.11 5.58
C ILE A 284 18.20 -14.39 6.41
N ASN A 285 17.66 -14.48 7.62
CA ASN A 285 17.74 -15.72 8.42
C ASN A 285 16.96 -16.89 7.81
N LYS A 286 15.83 -16.64 7.14
CA LYS A 286 15.04 -17.65 6.40
C LYS A 286 15.68 -17.99 5.05
N GLN A 287 16.35 -17.03 4.41
CA GLN A 287 17.12 -17.23 3.18
C GLN A 287 18.40 -18.04 3.45
N ASP A 288 19.05 -17.89 4.59
CA ASP A 288 20.20 -18.73 4.97
C ASP A 288 19.80 -20.21 5.19
N VAL A 289 18.52 -20.49 5.42
CA VAL A 289 17.97 -21.85 5.57
C VAL A 289 17.34 -22.39 4.27
N ASN A 290 16.73 -21.55 3.41
CA ASN A 290 16.03 -22.00 2.20
C ASN A 290 16.65 -21.61 0.84
N ILE A 291 17.54 -20.62 0.76
CA ILE A 291 18.21 -20.26 -0.52
C ILE A 291 19.45 -21.12 -0.78
N LYS A 292 20.07 -21.69 0.26
CA LYS A 292 21.30 -22.51 0.13
C LYS A 292 21.15 -23.79 -0.71
N ASN A 293 19.94 -24.28 -0.98
CA ASN A 293 19.77 -25.58 -1.64
C ASN A 293 19.14 -25.57 -3.05
N GLY A 294 18.71 -24.43 -3.62
CA GLY A 294 17.96 -24.46 -4.89
C GLY A 294 18.31 -23.41 -5.96
N LEU A 295 18.52 -22.15 -5.58
CA LEU A 295 18.50 -21.04 -6.56
C LEU A 295 19.86 -20.47 -6.95
N VAL A 296 20.92 -20.73 -6.17
CA VAL A 296 22.29 -20.24 -6.47
C VAL A 296 22.88 -20.91 -7.73
N LYS A 297 22.34 -22.05 -8.18
CA LYS A 297 22.84 -22.74 -9.38
C LYS A 297 22.22 -22.27 -10.70
N ASN A 298 21.04 -21.64 -10.68
CA ASN A 298 20.31 -21.30 -11.92
C ASN A 298 20.33 -19.81 -12.29
N VAL A 299 20.56 -18.90 -11.33
CA VAL A 299 20.67 -17.46 -11.65
C VAL A 299 22.05 -17.10 -12.21
N CYS A 300 23.12 -17.83 -11.84
CA CYS A 300 24.46 -17.61 -12.42
C CYS A 300 24.63 -18.11 -13.87
N ILE A 301 23.70 -18.90 -14.41
CA ILE A 301 23.81 -19.45 -15.78
C ILE A 301 23.16 -18.52 -16.82
N MET A 302 22.25 -17.64 -16.43
CA MET A 302 21.58 -16.70 -17.36
C MET A 302 22.39 -15.42 -17.68
N ILE A 303 23.55 -15.20 -17.03
CA ILE A 303 24.40 -14.00 -17.23
C ILE A 303 25.60 -14.28 -18.16
N GLN A 304 25.80 -15.51 -18.68
CA GLN A 304 26.96 -15.83 -19.54
C GLN A 304 26.65 -16.22 -20.98
N MET A 305 25.47 -15.92 -21.52
CA MET A 305 25.22 -16.09 -22.96
C MET A 305 24.53 -14.87 -23.58
N LYS A 306 25.34 -13.82 -23.82
CA LYS A 306 25.18 -12.84 -24.91
C LYS A 306 26.48 -12.05 -25.07
N ASN A 307 27.46 -12.74 -25.65
CA ASN A 307 28.43 -12.30 -26.67
C ASN A 307 29.42 -13.45 -26.87
#